data_AF-A0A4Y2CHX6-F1
#
_entry.id   AF-A0A4Y2CHX6-F1
#
_cell.length_a   1.000
_cell.length_b   1.000
_cell.length_c   1.000
_cell.angle_alpha   90.00
_cell.angle_beta   90.00
_cell.angle_gamma   90.00
#
_symmetry.space_group_name_H-M   'P 1'
#
loop_
_entity.id
_entity.type
_entity.pdbx_description
1 polymer ?
#
loop_
_entity_poly.entity_id
_entity_poly.type
_entity_poly.pdbx_seq_one_letter_code
_entity_poly.pdbx_strand_id
1 'polypeptide(L)'
;MDFSSHGSINLTTSSTSISINILQINLARTRAASHQLHISVVNFNSDIILMQEPYSRAEKFKAFPSPGLSFPPSKINKAAIAIVNKNLKPAIIACKKYTVAVKLQTSQNPTTFISAYNSQ
;
A
#
# COMPACT_ATOMS: atom_id res chain seq x y z
N MET A 1 10.39 23.67 -51.34
CA MET A 1 10.87 22.49 -50.61
C MET A 1 9.75 22.08 -49.68
N ASP A 2 9.17 20.92 -49.95
CA ASP A 2 7.98 20.39 -49.31
C ASP A 2 8.43 19.50 -48.14
N PHE A 3 7.99 19.81 -46.91
CA PHE A 3 8.32 19.03 -45.70
C PHE A 3 7.09 18.27 -45.23
N SER A 4 6.56 17.38 -46.08
CA SER A 4 5.57 16.39 -45.67
C SER A 4 6.27 15.09 -45.25
N SER A 5 6.54 14.95 -43.96
CA SER A 5 6.81 13.65 -43.33
C SER A 5 5.98 13.55 -42.06
N HIS A 6 4.68 13.28 -42.23
CA HIS A 6 3.83 12.82 -41.14
C HIS A 6 4.18 11.36 -40.84
N GLY A 7 5.22 11.15 -40.04
CA GLY A 7 5.46 9.86 -39.40
C GLY A 7 4.29 9.55 -38.49
N SER A 8 3.41 8.64 -38.89
CA SER A 8 2.36 8.11 -38.03
C SER A 8 2.99 7.37 -36.86
N ILE A 9 2.90 7.96 -35.67
CA ILE A 9 3.29 7.32 -34.41
C ILE A 9 2.25 6.22 -34.15
N ASN A 10 2.59 4.96 -34.41
CA ASN A 10 1.77 3.83 -33.99
C ASN A 10 1.89 3.67 -32.48
N LEU A 11 1.11 4.44 -31.73
CA LEU A 11 1.02 4.34 -30.28
C LEU A 11 0.01 3.26 -29.90
N THR A 12 0.50 2.03 -29.70
CA THR A 12 -0.32 0.95 -29.15
C THR A 12 -0.42 1.14 -27.63
N THR A 13 -1.51 1.76 -27.15
CA THR A 13 -1.82 1.83 -25.71
C THR A 13 -2.59 0.59 -25.27
N SER A 14 -1.90 -0.43 -24.78
CA SER A 14 -2.54 -1.50 -24.00
C SER A 14 -2.75 -1.03 -22.56
N SER A 15 -3.75 -0.18 -22.32
CA SER A 15 -4.12 0.19 -20.95
C SER A 15 -4.85 -0.97 -20.29
N THR A 16 -4.10 -1.94 -19.76
CA THR A 16 -4.64 -2.82 -18.74
C THR A 16 -4.87 -1.96 -17.50
N SER A 17 -6.14 -1.69 -17.20
CA SER A 17 -6.51 -1.03 -15.94
C SER A 17 -6.15 -1.99 -14.81
N ILE A 18 -5.04 -1.72 -14.12
CA ILE A 18 -4.71 -2.47 -12.91
C ILE A 18 -5.68 -1.98 -11.84
N SER A 19 -6.69 -2.79 -11.51
CA SER A 19 -7.51 -2.55 -10.33
C SER A 19 -6.66 -2.85 -9.10
N ILE A 20 -6.66 -1.94 -8.12
CA ILE A 20 -5.96 -2.10 -6.85
C ILE A 20 -7.01 -2.15 -5.75
N ASN A 21 -7.11 -3.27 -5.07
CA ASN A 21 -8.01 -3.45 -3.93
C ASN A 21 -7.30 -2.99 -2.64
N ILE A 22 -7.93 -2.08 -1.92
CA ILE A 22 -7.35 -1.46 -0.72
C ILE A 22 -8.21 -1.80 0.49
N LEU A 23 -7.59 -2.38 1.52
CA LEU A 23 -8.20 -2.58 2.83
C LEU A 23 -7.71 -1.51 3.80
N GLN A 24 -8.60 -0.69 4.33
CA GLN A 24 -8.27 0.24 5.41
C GLN A 24 -8.88 -0.25 6.72
N ILE A 25 -8.08 -0.30 7.79
CA ILE A 25 -8.51 -0.85 9.08
C ILE A 25 -7.76 -0.26 10.26
N ASN A 26 -8.50 0.08 11.33
CA ASN A 26 -7.91 0.31 12.65
C ASN A 26 -7.91 -1.01 13.44
N LEU A 27 -6.73 -1.47 13.85
CA LEU A 27 -6.54 -2.72 14.60
C LEU A 27 -6.66 -2.55 16.12
N ALA A 28 -6.83 -1.31 16.60
CA ALA A 28 -7.02 -0.94 18.00
C ALA A 28 -6.01 -1.60 18.96
N ARG A 29 -4.77 -1.80 18.48
CA ARG A 29 -3.68 -2.53 19.15
C ARG A 29 -4.09 -3.91 19.67
N THR A 30 -5.11 -4.52 19.07
CA THR A 30 -5.70 -5.77 19.56
C THR A 30 -5.12 -6.96 18.81
N ARG A 31 -4.59 -7.92 19.58
CA ARG A 31 -4.03 -9.16 19.02
C ARG A 31 -5.06 -9.95 18.21
N ALA A 32 -6.30 -10.02 18.67
CA ALA A 32 -7.39 -10.71 17.96
C ALA A 32 -7.66 -10.06 16.60
N ALA A 33 -7.75 -8.72 16.53
CA ALA A 33 -7.93 -8.00 15.27
C ALA A 33 -6.76 -8.24 14.30
N SER A 34 -5.52 -8.23 14.81
CA SER A 34 -4.33 -8.54 13.98
C SER A 34 -4.32 -9.99 13.48
N HIS A 35 -4.88 -10.94 14.24
CA HIS A 35 -5.04 -12.33 13.79
C HIS A 35 -6.12 -12.45 12.70
N GLN A 36 -7.25 -11.77 12.87
CA GLN A 36 -8.35 -11.75 11.90
C GLN A 36 -8.02 -11.00 10.60
N LEU A 37 -7.02 -10.11 10.64
CA LEU A 37 -6.56 -9.37 9.47
C LEU A 37 -6.20 -10.30 8.30
N HIS A 38 -5.57 -11.44 8.56
CA HIS A 38 -5.19 -12.38 7.51
C HIS A 38 -6.41 -12.91 6.73
N ILE A 39 -7.47 -13.27 7.45
CA ILE A 39 -8.73 -13.74 6.86
C ILE A 39 -9.38 -12.63 6.04
N SER A 40 -9.38 -11.39 6.57
CA SER A 40 -9.94 -10.23 5.88
C SER A 40 -9.21 -9.94 4.56
N VAL A 41 -7.87 -9.97 4.57
CA VAL A 41 -7.04 -9.73 3.37
C VAL A 41 -7.34 -10.73 2.26
N VAL A 42 -7.52 -12.01 2.61
CA VAL A 42 -7.89 -13.06 1.64
C VAL A 42 -9.33 -12.86 1.15
N ASN A 43 -10.28 -12.66 2.06
CA ASN A 43 -11.70 -12.51 1.72
C ASN A 43 -11.97 -11.29 0.84
N PHE A 44 -11.25 -10.19 1.05
CA PHE A 44 -11.38 -8.96 0.25
C PHE A 44 -10.40 -8.89 -0.91
N ASN A 45 -9.61 -9.95 -1.16
CA ASN A 45 -8.57 -10.00 -2.20
C ASN A 45 -7.73 -8.71 -2.25
N SER A 46 -7.23 -8.28 -1.08
CA SER A 46 -6.61 -6.96 -0.92
C SER A 46 -5.16 -6.94 -1.41
N ASP A 47 -4.81 -5.93 -2.20
CA ASP A 47 -3.46 -5.70 -2.70
C ASP A 47 -2.64 -4.82 -1.75
N ILE A 48 -3.30 -3.86 -1.11
CA ILE A 48 -2.71 -2.87 -0.20
C ILE A 48 -3.54 -2.81 1.08
N ILE A 49 -2.88 -2.72 2.23
CA ILE A 49 -3.53 -2.53 3.54
C ILE A 49 -3.04 -1.23 4.16
N LEU A 50 -3.98 -0.36 4.54
CA LEU A 50 -3.74 0.86 5.31
C LEU A 50 -4.17 0.63 6.75
N MET A 51 -3.20 0.42 7.64
CA MET A 51 -3.44 0.03 9.03
C MET A 51 -3.26 1.20 9.99
N GLN A 52 -4.20 1.34 10.94
CA GLN A 52 -4.03 2.18 12.12
C GLN A 52 -3.94 1.33 13.37
N GLU A 53 -3.18 1.83 14.35
CA GLU A 53 -2.93 1.20 15.64
C GLU A 53 -2.61 -0.30 15.59
N PRO A 54 -1.64 -0.74 14.78
CA PRO A 54 -1.27 -2.15 14.73
C PRO A 54 -0.71 -2.68 16.06
N TYR A 55 -1.00 -3.95 16.36
CA TYR A 55 -0.42 -4.64 17.50
C TYR A 55 1.09 -4.88 17.30
N SER A 56 1.91 -4.55 18.31
CA SER A 56 3.34 -4.90 18.37
C SER A 56 3.65 -5.70 19.63
N ARG A 57 4.56 -6.69 19.53
CA ARG A 57 5.08 -7.43 20.68
C ARG A 57 6.59 -7.35 20.67
N ALA A 58 7.19 -6.82 21.75
CA ALA A 58 8.63 -6.58 21.88
C ALA A 58 9.20 -5.74 20.71
N GLU A 59 8.51 -4.65 20.35
CA GLU A 59 8.83 -3.74 19.24
C GLU A 59 8.90 -4.37 17.83
N LYS A 60 8.69 -5.68 17.72
CA LYS A 60 8.56 -6.37 16.45
C LYS A 60 7.11 -6.33 16.01
N PHE A 61 6.87 -5.65 14.89
CA PHE A 61 5.62 -5.74 14.16
C PHE A 61 5.48 -7.18 13.65
N LYS A 62 4.61 -7.97 14.32
CA LYS A 62 4.30 -9.36 13.96
C LYS A 62 2.87 -9.47 13.40
N ALA A 63 2.38 -8.43 12.74
CA ALA A 63 1.01 -8.46 12.24
C ALA A 63 0.81 -9.41 11.06
N PHE A 64 1.89 -9.96 10.46
CA PHE A 64 1.78 -10.86 9.32
C PHE A 64 2.75 -12.04 9.41
N PRO A 65 2.25 -13.28 9.39
CA PRO A 65 3.08 -14.48 9.29
C PRO A 65 3.53 -14.79 7.85
N SER A 66 3.18 -13.98 6.84
CA SER A 66 3.60 -14.23 5.46
C SER A 66 4.95 -13.57 5.13
N PRO A 67 5.93 -14.32 4.58
CA PRO A 67 7.16 -13.77 4.05
C PRO A 67 6.84 -12.98 2.78
N GLY A 68 6.78 -11.66 2.90
CA GLY A 68 6.49 -10.77 1.78
C GLY A 68 5.86 -9.43 2.16
N LEU A 69 5.41 -9.28 3.41
CA LEU A 69 4.79 -8.04 3.86
C LEU A 69 5.86 -7.02 4.27
N SER A 70 6.41 -6.29 3.30
CA SER A 70 7.28 -5.14 3.58
C SER A 70 6.41 -3.89 3.70
N PHE A 71 6.52 -3.17 4.81
CA PHE A 71 6.79 -1.72 4.94
C PHE A 71 6.82 -1.37 6.44
N PRO A 72 7.69 -0.43 6.86
CA PRO A 72 7.87 -0.12 8.27
C PRO A 72 6.62 0.59 8.83
N PRO A 73 6.25 0.32 10.08
CA PRO A 73 5.27 1.16 10.77
C PRO A 73 5.82 2.58 10.92
N SER A 74 4.91 3.54 11.09
CA SER A 74 5.22 4.91 11.56
C SER A 74 6.11 4.88 12.80
N LYS A 75 6.81 6.00 13.08
CA LYS A 75 7.87 6.04 14.12
C LYS A 75 7.42 5.58 15.52
N ILE A 76 6.13 5.69 15.84
CA ILE A 76 5.58 5.21 17.12
C ILE A 76 4.50 4.14 16.95
N ASN A 77 4.50 3.45 15.81
CA ASN A 77 3.61 2.33 15.52
C ASN A 77 2.10 2.68 15.65
N LYS A 78 1.71 3.88 15.20
CA LYS A 78 0.32 4.35 15.16
C LYS A 78 -0.35 4.18 13.80
N ALA A 79 0.43 4.16 12.73
CA ALA A 79 0.01 3.83 11.38
C ALA A 79 1.03 2.89 10.72
N ALA A 80 0.58 2.08 9.77
CA ALA A 80 1.41 1.26 8.91
C ALA A 80 0.73 1.11 7.53
N ILE A 81 1.54 0.81 6.52
CA ILE A 81 1.07 0.37 5.21
C ILE A 81 1.66 -1.01 4.97
N ALA A 82 0.91 -1.88 4.31
CA ALA A 82 1.42 -3.17 3.87
C ALA A 82 1.02 -3.44 2.42
N ILE A 83 1.94 -4.02 1.68
CA ILE A 83 1.71 -4.43 0.28
C ILE A 83 1.67 -5.94 0.25
N VAL A 84 0.51 -6.46 -0.11
CA VAL A 84 0.21 -7.89 -0.17
C VAL A 84 0.53 -8.42 -1.56
N ASN A 85 0.18 -7.66 -2.60
CA ASN A 85 0.45 -8.02 -3.97
C ASN A 85 1.92 -7.78 -4.33
N LYS A 86 2.68 -8.87 -4.50
CA LYS A 86 4.11 -8.87 -4.79
C LYS A 86 4.50 -8.25 -6.13
N ASN A 87 3.54 -8.08 -7.04
CA ASN A 87 3.77 -7.43 -8.33
C ASN A 87 3.81 -5.90 -8.19
N LEU A 88 3.26 -5.35 -7.10
CA LEU A 88 3.32 -3.92 -6.82
C LEU A 88 4.69 -3.55 -6.25
N LYS A 89 5.28 -2.48 -6.79
CA LYS A 89 6.60 -1.97 -6.38
C LYS A 89 6.48 -0.51 -5.91
N PRO A 90 5.95 -0.24 -4.71
CA PRO A 90 5.86 1.11 -4.21
C PRO A 90 7.17 1.56 -3.56
N ALA A 91 7.39 2.87 -3.56
CA ALA A 91 8.49 3.54 -2.89
C ALA A 91 7.96 4.25 -1.62
N ILE A 92 8.65 4.12 -0.49
CA ILE A 92 8.36 4.92 0.70
C ILE A 92 8.74 6.36 0.43
N ILE A 93 7.81 7.29 0.65
CA ILE A 93 8.08 8.73 0.49
C ILE A 93 8.01 9.49 1.82
N ALA A 94 7.32 8.94 2.82
CA ALA A 94 7.35 9.50 4.17
C ALA A 94 7.10 8.44 5.25
N CYS A 95 7.85 8.54 6.35
CA CYS A 95 7.58 7.85 7.60
C CYS A 95 7.71 8.86 8.76
N LYS A 96 6.57 9.29 9.31
CA LYS A 96 6.45 10.29 10.37
C LYS A 96 5.88 9.63 11.65
N LYS A 97 5.66 10.42 12.70
CA LYS A 97 5.19 9.93 14.01
C LYS A 97 3.88 9.15 13.88
N TYR A 98 2.91 9.70 13.18
CA TYR A 98 1.55 9.16 13.08
C TYR A 98 1.15 8.74 11.67
N THR A 99 2.10 8.76 10.73
CA THR A 99 1.80 8.68 9.30
C THR A 99 2.87 7.90 8.56
N VAL A 100 2.45 7.08 7.60
CA VAL A 100 3.29 6.44 6.59
C VAL A 100 2.70 6.76 5.22
N ALA A 101 3.54 7.11 4.26
CA ALA A 101 3.13 7.34 2.89
C ALA A 101 4.04 6.58 1.91
N VAL A 102 3.41 5.94 0.93
CA VAL A 102 4.08 5.25 -0.17
C VAL A 102 3.56 5.74 -1.51
N LYS A 103 4.43 5.81 -2.51
CA LYS A 103 4.09 6.12 -3.89
C LYS A 103 4.15 4.85 -4.74
N LEU A 104 3.13 4.59 -5.52
CA LEU A 104 3.06 3.49 -6.48
C LEU A 104 2.89 4.05 -7.88
N GLN A 105 3.69 3.57 -8.83
CA GLN A 105 3.45 3.86 -10.25
C GLN A 105 2.32 2.93 -10.73
N THR A 106 1.16 3.49 -11.08
CA THR A 106 0.08 2.73 -11.74
C THR A 106 0.14 2.96 -13.25
N SER A 107 -0.60 2.16 -14.03
CA SER A 107 -0.64 2.31 -15.49
C SER A 107 -1.27 3.65 -15.93
N GLN A 108 -2.15 4.23 -15.11
CA GLN A 108 -2.74 5.53 -15.39
C GLN A 108 -1.90 6.70 -14.88
N ASN A 109 -1.50 6.68 -13.60
CA ASN A 109 -0.76 7.79 -12.96
C ASN A 109 0.05 7.32 -11.72
N PRO A 110 1.09 8.07 -11.29
CA PRO A 110 1.67 7.88 -9.98
C PRO A 110 0.63 8.17 -8.88
N THR A 111 0.35 7.18 -8.02
CA THR A 111 -0.62 7.29 -6.94
C THR A 111 0.08 7.21 -5.59
N THR A 112 -0.30 8.07 -4.65
CA THR A 112 0.24 8.07 -3.28
C THR A 112 -0.79 7.53 -2.31
N PHE A 113 -0.40 6.55 -1.50
CA PHE A 113 -1.22 5.99 -0.44
C PHE A 113 -0.68 6.46 0.91
N ILE A 114 -1.58 6.92 1.78
CA ILE A 114 -1.23 7.46 3.08
C ILE A 114 -2.05 6.72 4.14
N SER A 115 -1.37 6.10 5.10
CA SER A 115 -1.99 5.65 6.34
C SER A 115 -1.59 6.64 7.44
N ALA A 116 -2.59 7.22 8.08
CA ALA A 116 -2.40 8.16 9.17
C ALA A 116 -3.36 7.83 10.32
N TYR A 117 -2.97 8.19 11.53
CA TYR A 117 -3.82 8.07 12.71
C TYR A 117 -3.74 9.35 13.53
N ASN A 118 -4.85 10.06 13.68
CA ASN A 118 -4.94 11.21 14.56
C ASN A 118 -5.54 10.79 15.90
N SER A 119 -4.90 11.20 17.00
CA SER A 119 -5.36 10.96 18.37
C SER A 119 -5.59 12.25 19.15
N GLN A 120 -5.56 13.40 18.47
CA GLN A 120 -5.94 14.69 19.05
C GLN A 120 -7.45 14.74 19.27
#